data_AF-A0A930LQJ4-F1
#
_entry.id   AF-A0A930LQJ4-F1
#
_cell.length_a   1.000
_cell.length_b   1.000
_cell.length_c   1.000
_cell.angle_alpha   90.00
_cell.angle_beta   90.00
_cell.angle_gamma   90.00
#
_symmetry.space_group_name_H-M   'P 1'
#
loop_
_entity.id
_entity.type
_entity.pdbx_description
1 polymer ?
#
loop_
_entity_poly.entity_id
_entity_poly.type
_entity_poly.pdbx_seq_one_letter_code
_entity_poly.pdbx_strand_id
1 'polypeptide(L)'
;MVPKSTLGALALLGALSLTACAPAPNNASASAVVDPAAFETVEPSAVPAPGDDSTGIKAAVNVSHDPSIHPTATQPTETPAPAGAGSYTPDAQEQTAYTAAPMPSSAAVARSQKIMDGTWVQQDSTNLENYMDAVIHDGIIEVTYHLNHEELATPFWVGTFEAKTGNFSYISHVDHAKLSHAPYASDKETKEFTMENGVLSFPMTYEGATRIIHLEKQHS
;
A
#
# COMPACT_ATOMS: atom_id res chain seq x y z
N MET A 1 20.01 51.63 -36.59
CA MET A 1 21.33 51.95 -36.03
C MET A 1 21.27 51.74 -34.53
N VAL A 2 21.95 50.71 -34.03
CA VAL A 2 22.19 50.43 -32.60
C VAL A 2 23.61 49.84 -32.54
N PRO A 3 24.50 50.27 -31.64
CA PRO A 3 25.90 49.87 -31.72
C PRO A 3 26.15 48.50 -31.10
N LYS A 4 27.04 47.74 -31.76
CA LYS A 4 27.77 46.58 -31.24
C LYS A 4 28.96 47.06 -30.41
N SER A 5 29.18 46.46 -29.24
CA SER A 5 30.42 46.42 -28.45
C SER A 5 30.16 45.53 -27.22
N THR A 6 31.00 44.66 -26.68
CA THR A 6 32.39 44.27 -26.97
C THR A 6 32.66 42.95 -26.23
N LEU A 7 33.43 42.07 -26.87
CA LEU A 7 34.04 40.85 -26.31
C LEU A 7 34.92 41.19 -25.10
N GLY A 8 34.80 40.42 -24.01
CA GLY A 8 35.74 40.44 -22.89
C GLY A 8 36.05 39.02 -22.45
N ALA A 9 37.02 38.38 -23.11
CA ALA A 9 37.65 37.16 -22.65
C ALA A 9 38.76 37.53 -21.66
N LEU A 10 38.71 36.98 -20.44
CA LEU A 10 39.87 36.91 -19.55
C LEU A 10 39.97 35.50 -18.99
N ALA A 11 40.98 34.79 -19.50
CA ALA A 11 41.51 33.58 -18.91
C ALA A 11 42.20 33.92 -17.59
N LEU A 12 41.88 33.16 -16.54
CA LEU A 12 42.69 33.07 -15.33
C LEU A 12 42.90 31.60 -15.02
N LEU A 13 44.06 31.10 -15.45
CA LEU A 13 44.65 29.88 -14.94
C LEU A 13 44.98 30.09 -13.45
N GLY A 14 44.27 29.39 -12.57
CA GLY A 14 44.58 29.27 -11.15
C GLY A 14 45.02 27.85 -10.85
N ALA A 15 46.26 27.70 -10.41
CA ALA A 15 46.98 26.45 -10.26
C ALA A 15 46.37 25.49 -9.20
N LEU A 16 46.27 24.22 -9.57
CA LEU A 16 46.11 23.08 -8.68
C LEU A 16 47.32 22.99 -7.73
N SER A 17 47.09 23.23 -6.44
CA SER A 17 48.05 22.91 -5.37
C SER A 17 47.52 21.70 -4.61
N LEU A 18 48.10 20.52 -4.87
CA LEU A 18 47.89 19.30 -4.09
C LEU A 18 48.70 19.39 -2.79
N THR A 19 48.06 19.80 -1.70
CA THR A 19 48.66 19.69 -0.37
C THR A 19 48.26 18.35 0.23
N ALA A 20 49.22 17.42 0.23
CA ALA A 20 49.11 16.15 0.93
C ALA A 20 49.47 16.30 2.42
N CYS A 21 48.87 15.41 3.21
CA CYS A 21 49.29 14.90 4.52
C CYS A 21 48.88 15.68 5.78
N ALA A 22 47.83 15.19 6.43
CA ALA A 22 47.73 15.16 7.90
C ALA A 22 47.42 13.70 8.31
N PRO A 23 48.18 13.09 9.24
CA PRO A 23 47.86 11.77 9.74
C PRO A 23 46.71 11.88 10.75
N ALA A 24 45.73 10.98 10.62
CA ALA A 24 44.65 10.80 11.57
C ALA A 24 45.19 10.37 12.95
N PRO A 25 44.57 10.81 14.06
CA PRO A 25 44.91 10.29 15.38
C PRO A 25 44.51 8.81 15.47
N ASN A 26 45.53 7.99 15.66
CA ASN A 26 45.56 6.68 16.28
C ASN A 26 44.43 6.43 17.31
N ASN A 27 43.33 5.83 16.86
CA ASN A 27 42.39 5.15 17.74
C ASN A 27 42.94 3.75 18.05
N ALA A 28 43.62 3.62 19.19
CA ALA A 28 44.01 2.34 19.76
C ALA A 28 42.75 1.60 20.23
N SER A 29 42.16 0.79 19.35
CA SER A 29 41.18 -0.22 19.76
C SER A 29 41.94 -1.49 20.15
N ALA A 30 41.79 -1.87 21.41
CA ALA A 30 42.40 -3.03 22.03
C ALA A 30 42.13 -4.31 21.23
N SER A 31 43.19 -5.07 20.96
CA SER A 31 43.08 -6.49 20.61
C SER A 31 42.48 -7.23 21.80
N ALA A 32 41.18 -7.49 21.76
CA ALA A 32 40.59 -8.59 22.51
C ALA A 32 41.03 -9.88 21.82
N VAL A 33 41.98 -10.57 22.44
CA VAL A 33 42.32 -11.96 22.14
C VAL A 33 41.06 -12.77 22.39
N VAL A 34 40.44 -13.28 21.34
CA VAL A 34 39.36 -14.26 21.45
C VAL A 34 40.03 -15.61 21.68
N ASP A 35 39.91 -16.11 22.91
CA ASP A 35 40.28 -17.48 23.25
C ASP A 35 39.38 -18.47 22.48
N PRO A 36 39.93 -19.43 21.71
CA PRO A 36 39.12 -20.34 20.89
C PRO A 36 38.68 -21.61 21.64
N ALA A 37 38.69 -21.65 22.98
CA ALA A 37 38.37 -22.84 23.76
C ALA A 37 37.25 -22.61 24.79
N ALA A 38 36.02 -22.37 24.31
CA ALA A 38 34.81 -22.54 25.10
C ALA A 38 33.59 -22.84 24.23
N PHE A 39 33.59 -23.98 23.54
CA PHE A 39 32.37 -24.61 23.03
C PHE A 39 31.91 -25.64 24.06
N GLU A 40 31.17 -25.20 25.08
CA GLU A 40 30.31 -26.09 25.86
C GLU A 40 28.96 -26.21 25.14
N THR A 41 28.69 -27.42 24.69
CA THR A 41 27.44 -27.87 24.07
C THR A 41 26.28 -27.69 25.04
N VAL A 42 25.35 -26.79 24.73
CA VAL A 42 24.01 -26.78 25.34
C VAL A 42 23.00 -27.24 24.31
N GLU A 43 22.53 -28.46 24.53
CA GLU A 43 21.46 -29.16 23.80
C GLU A 43 20.14 -28.37 23.89
N PRO A 44 19.38 -28.16 22.81
CA PRO A 44 18.02 -27.63 22.92
C PRO A 44 17.09 -28.72 23.45
N SER A 45 16.64 -28.57 24.70
CA SER A 45 15.57 -29.40 25.27
C SER A 45 14.29 -29.21 24.44
N ALA A 46 13.86 -30.30 23.80
CA ALA A 46 12.60 -30.40 23.08
C ALA A 46 11.42 -30.20 24.04
N VAL A 47 10.55 -29.23 23.74
CA VAL A 47 9.22 -29.13 24.35
C VAL A 47 8.29 -30.08 23.58
N PRO A 48 7.68 -31.09 24.22
CA PRO A 48 6.73 -31.98 23.54
C PRO A 48 5.41 -31.26 23.26
N ALA A 49 4.91 -31.39 22.03
CA ALA A 49 3.53 -31.10 21.69
C ALA A 49 2.60 -32.09 22.44
N PRO A 50 1.45 -31.65 23.01
CA PRO A 50 0.45 -32.58 23.52
C PRO A 50 -0.20 -33.30 22.33
N GLY A 51 -0.02 -34.62 22.31
CA GLY A 51 -0.64 -35.52 21.36
C GLY A 51 -2.15 -35.63 21.55
N ASP A 52 -2.79 -35.83 20.41
CA ASP A 52 -4.09 -36.46 20.24
C ASP A 52 -4.07 -37.87 20.84
N ASP A 53 -5.06 -38.19 21.67
CA ASP A 53 -5.43 -39.58 21.94
C ASP A 53 -6.94 -39.68 22.15
N SER A 54 -7.58 -40.21 21.13
CA SER A 54 -8.99 -40.55 21.07
C SER A 54 -9.22 -41.95 21.65
N THR A 55 -9.92 -42.11 22.78
CA THR A 55 -10.78 -43.29 23.04
C THR A 55 -11.72 -43.09 24.24
N GLY A 56 -13.04 -43.21 24.04
CA GLY A 56 -14.00 -43.15 25.15
C GLY A 56 -15.48 -43.12 24.78
N ILE A 57 -15.93 -44.11 24.02
CA ILE A 57 -17.34 -44.42 23.73
C ILE A 57 -18.25 -44.47 24.97
N LYS A 58 -19.48 -43.92 24.87
CA LYS A 58 -20.74 -44.55 25.34
C LYS A 58 -22.01 -43.79 24.89
N ALA A 59 -22.64 -44.42 23.90
CA ALA A 59 -24.06 -44.54 23.54
C ALA A 59 -25.17 -43.70 24.22
N ALA A 60 -26.00 -43.07 23.38
CA ALA A 60 -27.43 -43.38 23.15
C ALA A 60 -27.87 -42.66 21.85
N VAL A 61 -28.23 -43.36 20.75
CA VAL A 61 -29.61 -43.74 20.33
C VAL A 61 -30.53 -42.50 20.28
N ASN A 62 -31.11 -42.05 19.14
CA ASN A 62 -31.67 -42.79 18.00
C ASN A 62 -32.02 -41.87 16.80
N VAL A 63 -32.31 -42.51 15.66
CA VAL A 63 -33.13 -42.09 14.48
C VAL A 63 -32.45 -41.39 13.29
N SER A 64 -31.85 -42.21 12.42
CA SER A 64 -32.23 -42.46 11.01
C SER A 64 -32.90 -41.34 10.18
N HIS A 65 -32.28 -40.90 9.09
CA HIS A 65 -32.52 -41.41 7.71
C HIS A 65 -31.55 -40.78 6.69
N ASP A 66 -31.05 -41.64 5.80
CA ASP A 66 -30.20 -41.39 4.63
C ASP A 66 -31.07 -41.18 3.36
N PRO A 67 -30.53 -40.97 2.14
CA PRO A 67 -30.46 -39.70 1.40
C PRO A 67 -31.28 -39.79 0.10
N SER A 68 -31.28 -38.76 -0.77
CA SER A 68 -31.26 -38.91 -2.25
C SER A 68 -31.71 -37.68 -3.05
N ILE A 69 -30.76 -37.18 -3.86
CA ILE A 69 -30.89 -36.72 -5.26
C ILE A 69 -31.32 -35.26 -5.53
N HIS A 70 -30.39 -34.51 -6.14
CA HIS A 70 -30.53 -33.21 -6.84
C HIS A 70 -31.36 -33.34 -8.17
N PRO A 71 -31.40 -32.33 -9.07
CA PRO A 71 -32.07 -31.03 -9.05
C PRO A 71 -33.09 -30.91 -10.22
N THR A 72 -33.92 -29.86 -10.33
CA THR A 72 -34.42 -29.31 -11.63
C THR A 72 -35.28 -28.05 -11.42
N ALA A 73 -35.03 -27.04 -12.25
CA ALA A 73 -35.73 -25.77 -12.35
C ALA A 73 -37.11 -25.90 -13.01
N THR A 74 -38.12 -25.11 -12.59
CA THR A 74 -39.23 -24.68 -13.47
C THR A 74 -39.91 -23.40 -12.95
N GLN A 75 -39.75 -22.31 -13.72
CA GLN A 75 -40.67 -21.23 -14.08
C GLN A 75 -42.01 -21.03 -13.30
N PRO A 76 -42.45 -19.79 -13.03
CA PRO A 76 -43.85 -19.50 -12.71
C PRO A 76 -44.70 -19.32 -13.99
N THR A 77 -45.81 -20.08 -14.08
CA THR A 77 -46.85 -19.93 -15.11
C THR A 77 -48.16 -19.41 -14.47
N GLU A 78 -48.76 -18.47 -15.19
CA GLU A 78 -49.95 -17.62 -15.03
C GLU A 78 -51.31 -18.26 -14.59
N THR A 79 -52.10 -17.58 -13.71
CA THR A 79 -53.42 -16.89 -13.95
C THR A 79 -54.68 -17.76 -13.63
N PRO A 80 -55.89 -17.30 -13.17
CA PRO A 80 -56.59 -16.01 -13.33
C PRO A 80 -57.27 -15.35 -12.10
N ALA A 81 -57.74 -14.10 -12.31
CA ALA A 81 -58.61 -13.30 -11.43
C ALA A 81 -60.02 -13.89 -11.22
N PRO A 82 -60.73 -13.40 -10.17
CA PRO A 82 -62.09 -12.90 -10.40
C PRO A 82 -62.33 -11.51 -9.80
N ALA A 83 -63.34 -10.83 -10.38
CA ALA A 83 -63.75 -9.46 -10.10
C ALA A 83 -64.38 -9.28 -8.70
N GLY A 84 -64.17 -8.10 -8.12
CA GLY A 84 -64.89 -7.59 -6.97
C GLY A 84 -64.79 -6.07 -6.93
N ALA A 85 -65.91 -5.39 -7.15
CA ALA A 85 -66.02 -3.94 -7.11
C ALA A 85 -65.78 -3.42 -5.67
N GLY A 86 -64.94 -2.39 -5.54
CA GLY A 86 -64.71 -1.67 -4.30
C GLY A 86 -64.02 -0.35 -4.62
N SER A 87 -64.77 0.73 -4.53
CA SER A 87 -64.31 2.11 -4.64
C SER A 87 -63.31 2.44 -3.53
N TYR A 88 -62.05 2.72 -3.90
CA TYR A 88 -61.06 3.28 -3.00
C TYR A 88 -60.39 4.47 -3.69
N THR A 89 -60.63 5.65 -3.12
CA THR A 89 -59.86 6.88 -3.34
C THR A 89 -58.38 6.63 -3.02
N PRO A 90 -57.42 7.04 -3.87
CA PRO A 90 -56.02 7.04 -3.48
C PRO A 90 -55.78 8.25 -2.56
N ASP A 91 -55.66 7.98 -1.25
CA ASP A 91 -54.96 8.88 -0.35
C ASP A 91 -53.50 9.01 -0.81
N ALA A 92 -53.05 10.26 -0.89
CA ALA A 92 -51.69 10.61 -1.24
C ALA A 92 -50.74 10.03 -0.20
N GLN A 93 -50.14 8.87 -0.48
CA GLN A 93 -49.01 8.39 0.28
C GLN A 93 -47.79 9.25 -0.08
N GLU A 94 -47.46 10.12 0.87
CA GLU A 94 -46.19 10.81 1.05
C GLU A 94 -45.03 9.88 0.70
N GLN A 95 -44.50 10.06 -0.51
CA GLN A 95 -43.29 9.41 -0.98
C GLN A 95 -42.12 10.07 -0.24
N THR A 96 -41.80 9.53 0.93
CA THR A 96 -40.56 9.82 1.65
C THR A 96 -39.40 9.34 0.76
N ALA A 97 -38.89 10.28 -0.03
CA ALA A 97 -37.72 10.08 -0.85
C ALA A 97 -36.51 9.81 0.06
N TYR A 98 -36.08 8.55 0.12
CA TYR A 98 -34.72 8.22 0.50
C TYR A 98 -33.80 8.86 -0.53
N THR A 99 -33.27 10.05 -0.21
CA THR A 99 -32.21 10.68 -1.01
C THR A 99 -30.94 9.88 -0.77
N ALA A 100 -30.73 8.82 -1.55
CA ALA A 100 -29.41 8.27 -1.75
C ALA A 100 -28.55 9.35 -2.41
N ALA A 101 -27.37 9.63 -1.84
CA ALA A 101 -26.40 10.52 -2.45
C ALA A 101 -26.18 10.08 -3.92
N PRO A 102 -26.04 11.02 -4.89
CA PRO A 102 -25.75 10.65 -6.26
C PRO A 102 -24.47 9.82 -6.28
N MET A 103 -24.54 8.57 -6.72
CA MET A 103 -23.34 7.78 -6.97
C MET A 103 -22.48 8.53 -7.99
N PRO A 104 -21.15 8.63 -7.80
CA PRO A 104 -20.29 9.25 -8.79
C PRO A 104 -20.43 8.49 -10.12
N SER A 105 -20.64 9.23 -11.21
CA SER A 105 -20.66 8.64 -12.55
C SER A 105 -19.31 7.97 -12.83
N SER A 106 -19.32 6.82 -13.51
CA SER A 106 -18.11 6.12 -13.94
C SER A 106 -17.14 7.03 -14.72
N ALA A 107 -17.67 7.99 -15.49
CA ALA A 107 -16.85 8.97 -16.21
C ALA A 107 -16.14 9.97 -15.27
N ALA A 108 -16.70 10.29 -14.11
CA ALA A 108 -16.05 11.15 -13.11
C ALA A 108 -14.92 10.39 -12.41
N VAL A 109 -15.14 9.13 -12.03
CA VAL A 109 -14.11 8.27 -11.44
C VAL A 109 -12.94 8.08 -12.41
N ALA A 110 -13.20 7.76 -13.68
CA ALA A 110 -12.16 7.61 -14.69
C ALA A 110 -11.33 8.89 -14.90
N ARG A 111 -11.96 10.07 -14.86
CA ARG A 111 -11.24 11.35 -14.92
C ARG A 111 -10.38 11.57 -13.70
N SER A 112 -10.91 11.36 -12.49
CA SER A 112 -10.15 11.51 -11.25
C SER A 112 -8.96 10.56 -11.20
N GLN A 113 -9.15 9.31 -11.64
CA GLN A 113 -8.07 8.34 -11.76
C GLN A 113 -6.98 8.83 -12.70
N LYS A 114 -7.36 9.28 -13.90
CA LYS A 114 -6.40 9.77 -14.90
C LYS A 114 -5.63 11.01 -14.43
N ILE A 115 -6.20 11.83 -13.56
CA ILE A 115 -5.49 12.97 -12.96
C ILE A 115 -4.40 12.49 -11.99
N MET A 116 -4.58 11.34 -11.34
CA MET A 116 -3.60 10.76 -10.42
C MET A 116 -2.50 9.97 -11.11
N ASP A 117 -2.74 9.41 -12.30
CA ASP A 117 -1.74 8.65 -13.04
C ASP A 117 -0.42 9.42 -13.21
N GLY A 118 0.71 8.75 -12.95
CA GLY A 118 2.05 9.31 -13.08
C GLY A 118 2.95 9.00 -11.90
N THR A 119 4.12 9.64 -11.89
CA THR A 119 5.13 9.48 -10.84
C THR A 119 4.95 10.54 -9.76
N TRP A 120 5.04 10.09 -8.50
CA TRP A 120 4.92 10.88 -7.30
C TRP A 120 6.17 10.68 -6.48
N VAL A 121 6.82 11.73 -6.01
CA VAL A 121 8.10 11.63 -5.29
C VAL A 121 8.00 12.33 -3.96
N GLN A 122 8.65 11.77 -2.95
CA GLN A 122 8.67 12.35 -1.62
C GLN A 122 9.25 13.77 -1.65
N GLN A 123 8.57 14.66 -0.93
CA GLN A 123 9.03 16.04 -0.72
C GLN A 123 10.47 16.04 -0.15
N ASP A 124 11.27 17.00 -0.61
CA ASP A 124 12.68 17.17 -0.23
C ASP A 124 13.60 15.97 -0.50
N SER A 125 13.18 15.00 -1.32
CA SER A 125 13.92 13.76 -1.66
C SER A 125 15.40 13.98 -1.99
N THR A 126 15.76 15.06 -2.68
CA THR A 126 17.16 15.37 -3.05
C THR A 126 18.10 15.59 -1.85
N ASN A 127 17.54 15.89 -0.67
CA ASN A 127 18.29 16.10 0.56
C ASN A 127 18.19 14.90 1.52
N LEU A 128 17.54 13.82 1.12
CA LEU A 128 17.32 12.63 1.93
C LEU A 128 18.25 11.51 1.50
N GLU A 129 18.80 10.80 2.47
CA GLU A 129 19.55 9.56 2.24
C GLU A 129 18.61 8.44 1.79
N ASN A 130 17.43 8.35 2.41
CA ASN A 130 16.39 7.38 2.08
C ASN A 130 15.08 8.11 1.81
N TYR A 131 14.38 7.80 0.72
CA TYR A 131 13.11 8.43 0.35
C TYR A 131 12.20 7.45 -0.37
N MET A 132 10.93 7.82 -0.54
CA MET A 132 9.96 7.03 -1.29
C MET A 132 9.47 7.74 -2.54
N ASP A 133 9.15 6.96 -3.56
CA ASP A 133 8.33 7.41 -4.67
C ASP A 133 7.14 6.46 -4.85
N ALA A 134 6.20 6.87 -5.69
CA ALA A 134 5.13 6.02 -6.14
C ALA A 134 4.85 6.24 -7.63
N VAL A 135 4.40 5.18 -8.29
CA VAL A 135 3.80 5.23 -9.62
C VAL A 135 2.35 4.81 -9.50
N ILE A 136 1.46 5.68 -10.00
CA ILE A 136 0.03 5.41 -10.08
C ILE A 136 -0.34 5.18 -11.54
N HIS A 137 -1.00 4.08 -11.83
CA HIS A 137 -1.54 3.78 -13.15
C HIS A 137 -2.61 2.68 -13.06
N ASP A 138 -3.58 2.69 -13.97
CA ASP A 138 -4.54 1.58 -14.15
C ASP A 138 -5.26 1.13 -12.86
N GLY A 139 -5.52 2.05 -11.94
CA GLY A 139 -6.15 1.72 -10.65
C GLY A 139 -5.22 1.02 -9.64
N ILE A 140 -3.91 1.11 -9.85
CA ILE A 140 -2.86 0.54 -9.00
C ILE A 140 -1.95 1.66 -8.51
N ILE A 141 -1.43 1.51 -7.29
CA ILE A 141 -0.34 2.30 -6.75
C ILE A 141 0.82 1.36 -6.41
N GLU A 142 2.00 1.68 -6.92
CA GLU A 142 3.26 1.00 -6.59
C GLU A 142 4.16 2.01 -5.87
N VAL A 143 4.54 1.73 -4.63
CA VAL A 143 5.41 2.57 -3.80
C VAL A 143 6.76 1.90 -3.68
N THR A 144 7.83 2.62 -4.03
CA THR A 144 9.21 2.16 -3.91
C THR A 144 9.89 2.87 -2.75
N TYR A 145 10.69 2.13 -1.99
CA TYR A 145 11.61 2.70 -1.02
C TYR A 145 13.03 2.69 -1.59
N HIS A 146 13.61 3.88 -1.71
CA HIS A 146 14.99 4.12 -2.12
C HIS A 146 15.85 4.28 -0.88
N LEU A 147 16.92 3.50 -0.79
CA LEU A 147 17.85 3.49 0.32
C LEU A 147 19.27 3.86 -0.12
N ASN A 148 20.04 4.40 0.81
CA ASN A 148 21.47 4.71 0.65
C ASN A 148 21.74 5.56 -0.60
N HIS A 149 21.03 6.68 -0.74
CA HIS A 149 21.13 7.57 -1.89
C HIS A 149 20.87 6.86 -3.24
N GLU A 150 19.78 6.09 -3.31
CA GLU A 150 19.32 5.34 -4.49
C GLU A 150 20.21 4.14 -4.89
N GLU A 151 21.22 3.77 -4.10
CA GLU A 151 22.02 2.57 -4.36
C GLU A 151 21.16 1.30 -4.35
N LEU A 152 20.11 1.29 -3.51
CA LEU A 152 19.16 0.20 -3.39
C LEU A 152 17.72 0.74 -3.53
N ALA A 153 16.90 -0.01 -4.24
CA ALA A 153 15.47 0.23 -4.35
C ALA A 153 14.70 -1.07 -4.09
N THR A 154 13.64 -0.99 -3.29
CA THR A 154 12.78 -2.13 -2.94
C THR A 154 11.32 -1.71 -2.95
N PRO A 155 10.40 -2.55 -3.44
CA PRO A 155 8.97 -2.31 -3.26
C PRO A 155 8.64 -2.18 -1.77
N PHE A 156 7.87 -1.16 -1.42
CA PHE A 156 7.30 -0.99 -0.08
C PHE A 156 5.83 -1.39 -0.06
N TRP A 157 5.11 -1.05 -1.12
CA TRP A 157 3.69 -1.33 -1.27
C TRP A 157 3.35 -1.51 -2.75
N VAL A 158 2.53 -2.50 -3.07
CA VAL A 158 1.80 -2.54 -4.33
C VAL A 158 0.36 -2.90 -4.00
N GLY A 159 -0.60 -2.16 -4.53
CA GLY A 159 -1.99 -2.41 -4.22
C GLY A 159 -2.96 -1.60 -5.06
N THR A 160 -4.25 -1.78 -4.76
CA THR A 160 -5.33 -1.06 -5.45
C THR A 160 -5.24 0.44 -5.18
N PHE A 161 -5.79 1.26 -6.08
CA PHE A 161 -5.89 2.70 -5.92
C PHE A 161 -7.08 3.25 -6.71
N GLU A 162 -8.05 3.85 -6.02
CA GLU A 162 -9.15 4.56 -6.67
C GLU A 162 -9.18 6.02 -6.24
N ALA A 163 -8.96 6.91 -7.21
CA ALA A 163 -9.01 8.33 -6.98
C ALA A 163 -10.45 8.86 -6.91
N LYS A 164 -10.66 9.86 -6.05
CA LYS A 164 -11.90 10.65 -5.99
C LYS A 164 -11.60 12.11 -6.34
N THR A 165 -12.63 12.88 -6.64
CA THR A 165 -12.46 14.31 -6.94
C THR A 165 -12.11 15.09 -5.67
N GLY A 166 -11.09 15.94 -5.72
CA GLY A 166 -10.68 16.81 -4.61
C GLY A 166 -9.84 16.08 -3.56
N ASN A 167 -9.99 16.47 -2.29
CA ASN A 167 -9.32 15.79 -1.19
C ASN A 167 -10.07 14.49 -0.86
N PHE A 168 -9.33 13.40 -0.63
CA PHE A 168 -9.92 12.11 -0.31
C PHE A 168 -8.99 11.21 0.49
N SER A 169 -9.57 10.23 1.18
CA SER A 169 -8.85 9.05 1.67
C SER A 169 -9.30 7.81 0.90
N TYR A 170 -8.36 6.91 0.66
CA TYR A 170 -8.56 5.62 0.02
C TYR A 170 -7.81 4.51 0.78
N ILE A 171 -8.50 3.40 1.01
CA ILE A 171 -7.93 2.19 1.60
C ILE A 171 -7.50 1.26 0.45
N SER A 172 -6.18 1.18 0.24
CA SER A 172 -5.56 0.28 -0.72
C SER A 172 -5.48 -1.14 -0.17
N HIS A 173 -5.76 -2.12 -1.02
CA HIS A 173 -5.59 -3.53 -0.73
C HIS A 173 -4.32 -4.05 -1.40
N VAL A 174 -3.52 -4.80 -0.64
CA VAL A 174 -2.19 -5.25 -1.04
C VAL A 174 -2.22 -6.32 -2.16
N ASP A 175 -1.21 -6.28 -3.03
CA ASP A 175 -0.81 -7.39 -3.91
C ASP A 175 0.37 -8.14 -3.28
N HIS A 176 0.07 -9.20 -2.52
CA HIS A 176 1.08 -10.01 -1.83
C HIS A 176 2.08 -10.67 -2.78
N ALA A 177 1.67 -11.03 -3.99
CA ALA A 177 2.55 -11.74 -4.92
C ALA A 177 3.72 -10.83 -5.32
N LYS A 178 3.44 -9.55 -5.56
CA LYS A 178 4.45 -8.54 -5.92
C LYS A 178 5.37 -8.14 -4.75
N LEU A 179 4.97 -8.38 -3.50
CA LEU A 179 5.75 -8.02 -2.31
C LEU A 179 6.49 -9.19 -1.64
N SER A 180 6.27 -10.43 -2.10
CA SER A 180 6.78 -11.67 -1.48
C SER A 180 8.28 -11.72 -1.21
N HIS A 181 9.09 -10.97 -1.94
CA HIS A 181 10.56 -10.93 -1.81
C HIS A 181 11.11 -9.53 -1.48
N ALA A 182 10.24 -8.58 -1.13
CA ALA A 182 10.65 -7.23 -0.81
C ALA A 182 10.97 -7.12 0.70
N PRO A 183 12.25 -6.98 1.11
CA PRO A 183 12.66 -7.08 2.51
C PRO A 183 12.09 -5.97 3.41
N TYR A 184 11.65 -4.87 2.83
CA TYR A 184 11.07 -3.73 3.56
C TYR A 184 9.60 -3.48 3.19
N ALA A 185 8.92 -4.45 2.57
CA ALA A 185 7.50 -4.32 2.28
C ALA A 185 6.68 -4.16 3.57
N SER A 186 5.61 -3.37 3.49
CA SER A 186 4.63 -3.26 4.56
C SER A 186 4.00 -4.64 4.83
N ASP A 187 3.91 -5.04 6.10
CA ASP A 187 3.28 -6.29 6.56
C ASP A 187 1.74 -6.21 6.68
N LYS A 188 1.11 -5.21 6.05
CA LYS A 188 -0.31 -4.89 6.25
C LYS A 188 -1.14 -5.40 5.08
N GLU A 189 -2.35 -5.86 5.37
CA GLU A 189 -3.34 -6.22 4.35
C GLU A 189 -3.91 -4.99 3.62
N THR A 190 -3.93 -3.85 4.31
CA THR A 190 -4.41 -2.59 3.77
C THR A 190 -3.51 -1.42 4.15
N LYS A 191 -3.52 -0.39 3.31
CA LYS A 191 -2.82 0.87 3.55
C LYS A 191 -3.73 2.04 3.19
N GLU A 192 -3.86 2.99 4.12
CA GLU A 192 -4.58 4.23 3.85
C GLU A 192 -3.67 5.22 3.13
N PHE A 193 -4.19 5.77 2.03
CA PHE A 193 -3.60 6.86 1.28
C PHE A 193 -4.53 8.08 1.35
N THR A 194 -3.96 9.22 1.71
CA THR A 194 -4.70 10.48 1.83
C THR A 194 -4.21 11.46 0.78
N MET A 195 -5.14 11.96 -0.02
CA MET A 195 -4.92 13.04 -0.96
C MET A 195 -5.41 14.35 -0.34
N GLU A 196 -4.50 15.26 -0.02
CA GLU A 196 -4.84 16.59 0.49
C GLU A 196 -4.06 17.68 -0.24
N ASN A 197 -4.77 18.62 -0.85
CA ASN A 197 -4.18 19.82 -1.46
C ASN A 197 -3.06 19.51 -2.47
N GLY A 198 -3.17 18.40 -3.21
CA GLY A 198 -2.15 17.98 -4.18
C GLY A 198 -1.00 17.15 -3.60
N VAL A 199 -0.99 16.85 -2.29
CA VAL A 199 0.02 16.02 -1.61
C VAL A 199 -0.57 14.66 -1.22
N LEU A 200 -0.02 13.58 -1.78
CA LEU A 200 -0.41 12.21 -1.47
C LEU A 200 0.39 11.73 -0.25
N SER A 201 -0.30 11.28 0.80
CA SER A 201 0.34 10.93 2.06
C SER A 201 -0.05 9.54 2.57
N PHE A 202 0.87 8.85 3.23
CA PHE A 202 0.62 7.55 3.87
C PHE A 202 1.61 7.29 5.03
N PRO A 203 1.24 6.46 6.02
CA PRO A 203 2.15 6.08 7.09
C PRO A 203 3.16 5.00 6.63
N MET A 204 4.40 5.18 7.05
CA MET A 204 5.46 4.19 6.97
C MET A 204 6.02 3.94 8.37
N THR A 205 6.09 2.67 8.77
CA THR A 205 6.76 2.26 10.01
C THR A 205 8.06 1.56 9.65
N TYR A 206 9.17 2.05 10.20
CA TYR A 206 10.50 1.48 10.03
C TYR A 206 11.24 1.56 11.37
N GLU A 207 11.91 0.47 11.77
CA GLU A 207 12.68 0.37 13.03
C GLU A 207 11.91 0.86 14.29
N GLY A 208 10.61 0.57 14.36
CA GLY A 208 9.75 0.94 15.50
C GLY A 208 9.30 2.40 15.53
N ALA A 209 9.69 3.21 14.53
CA ALA A 209 9.21 4.58 14.37
C ALA A 209 8.24 4.69 13.18
N THR A 210 7.15 5.43 13.37
CA THR A 210 6.20 5.74 12.30
C THR A 210 6.40 7.17 11.81
N ARG A 211 6.52 7.33 10.50
CA ARG A 211 6.58 8.63 9.81
C ARG A 211 5.43 8.72 8.81
N ILE A 212 4.93 9.93 8.58
CA ILE A 212 4.02 10.20 7.49
C ILE A 212 4.87 10.61 6.29
N ILE A 213 4.72 9.87 5.20
CA ILE A 213 5.37 10.16 3.93
C ILE A 213 4.47 11.11 3.16
N HIS A 214 5.05 12.14 2.55
CA HIS A 214 4.34 13.13 1.74
C HIS A 214 4.95 13.14 0.33
N LEU A 215 4.16 12.77 -0.67
CA LEU A 215 4.57 12.72 -2.06
C LEU A 215 3.91 13.85 -2.87
N GLU A 216 4.67 14.44 -3.77
CA GLU A 216 4.20 15.37 -4.79
C GLU A 216 4.28 14.75 -6.17
N LYS A 217 3.30 15.07 -7.01
CA LYS A 217 3.31 14.60 -8.40
C LYS A 217 4.42 15.31 -9.16
N GLN A 218 5.26 14.53 -9.85
CA GLN A 218 6.28 15.09 -10.71
C GLN A 218 5.62 15.74 -11.92
N HIS A 219 5.98 17.00 -12.17
CA HIS A 219 5.52 17.73 -13.34
C HIS A 219 6.30 17.21 -14.56
N SER A 220 5.58 16.71 -15.56
CA SER A 220 6.14 16.35 -16.87
C SER A 220 6.34 17.59 -17.74
#